data_AF-A0A7J5EIX4-F1
#
_entry.id   AF-A0A7J5EIX4-F1
#
_cell.length_a   1.000
_cell.length_b   1.000
_cell.length_c   1.000
_cell.angle_alpha   90.00
_cell.angle_beta   90.00
_cell.angle_gamma   90.00
#
_symmetry.space_group_name_H-M   'P 1'
#
loop_
_entity.id
_entity.type
_entity.pdbx_description
1 polymer ?
#
loop_
_entity_poly.entity_id
_entity_poly.type
_entity_poly.pdbx_seq_one_letter_code
_entity_poly.pdbx_strand_id
1 'polypeptide(L)' 'MLRRTLLQGALASIPLAFMWRRRTARADTVSRYGELVPDPGGIMDLPPGFSCRVISRRGDLMSDGYLTPAKPDGMACFAG' A
#
# COMPACT_ATOMS: atom_id res chain seq x y z
N MET A 1 11.55 65.52 0.40
CA MET A 1 10.47 64.86 -0.36
C MET A 1 10.60 63.35 -0.20
N LEU A 2 9.52 62.74 0.26
CA LEU A 2 9.40 61.41 0.84
C LEU A 2 9.17 60.37 -0.27
N ARG A 3 9.95 59.28 -0.32
CA ARG A 3 9.59 58.09 -1.09
C ARG A 3 9.71 56.85 -0.19
N ARG A 4 8.54 56.48 0.32
CA ARG A 4 8.25 55.28 1.09
C ARG A 4 8.16 54.12 0.09
N THR A 5 9.01 53.11 0.23
CA THR A 5 8.80 51.84 -0.45
C THR A 5 9.07 50.71 0.53
N LEU A 6 7.96 50.25 1.12
CA LEU A 6 7.80 48.98 1.81
C LEU A 6 8.09 47.85 0.81
N LEU A 7 9.23 47.16 0.96
CA LEU A 7 9.43 45.78 0.52
C LEU A 7 9.30 44.92 1.78
N GLN A 8 8.06 44.65 2.21
CA GLN A 8 7.39 43.36 1.96
C GLN A 8 8.30 42.18 2.32
N GLY A 9 8.13 41.70 3.55
CA GLY A 9 8.68 40.43 3.99
C GLY A 9 7.98 39.24 3.34
N ALA A 10 8.71 38.14 3.19
CA ALA A 10 8.17 36.81 2.98
C ALA A 10 9.22 35.76 3.41
N LEU A 11 9.52 35.72 4.71
CA LEU A 11 10.16 34.56 5.34
C LEU A 11 9.06 33.78 6.03
N ALA A 12 8.65 32.63 5.45
CA ALA A 12 8.12 31.44 6.14
C ALA A 12 7.18 30.65 5.21
N SER A 13 7.74 29.88 4.28
CA SER A 13 6.99 28.81 3.58
C SER A 13 7.81 27.52 3.53
N ILE A 14 8.41 27.15 4.67
CA ILE A 14 8.91 25.79 4.89
C ILE A 14 8.18 25.16 6.08
N PRO A 15 6.89 24.79 5.96
CA PRO A 15 6.41 23.68 6.77
C PRO A 15 5.86 22.51 5.96
N LEU A 16 5.46 22.72 4.69
CA LEU A 16 4.71 21.70 3.96
C LEU A 16 5.59 20.61 3.33
N ALA A 17 6.80 20.94 2.88
CA ALA A 17 7.74 19.94 2.36
C ALA A 17 8.22 18.97 3.47
N PHE A 18 8.30 19.43 4.72
CA PHE A 18 8.66 18.59 5.87
C PHE A 18 7.51 17.67 6.30
N MET A 19 6.26 18.11 6.10
CA MET A 19 5.04 17.33 6.35
C MET A 19 4.78 16.23 5.31
N TRP A 20 5.54 16.20 4.22
CA TRP A 20 5.51 15.15 3.20
C TRP A 20 6.75 14.25 3.19
N ARG A 21 7.67 14.43 4.15
CA ARG A 21 8.70 13.43 4.39
C ARG A 21 8.04 12.23 5.04
N ARG A 22 7.51 11.33 4.21
CA ARG A 22 7.20 9.95 4.62
C ARG A 22 8.45 9.44 5.31
N ARG A 23 8.41 9.32 6.65
CA ARG A 23 9.28 8.38 7.33
C ARG A 23 8.86 7.05 6.74
N THR A 24 9.62 6.56 5.76
CA THR A 24 9.71 5.12 5.58
C THR A 24 10.10 4.61 6.95
N ALA A 25 9.15 4.06 7.70
CA ALA A 25 9.49 3.20 8.81
C ALA A 25 10.30 2.10 8.15
N ARG A 26 11.63 2.23 8.18
CA ARG A 26 12.50 1.10 7.93
C ARG A 26 12.26 0.24 9.15
N ALA A 27 11.25 -0.61 9.04
CA ALA A 27 11.04 -1.65 10.01
C ALA A 27 12.30 -2.51 9.91
N ASP A 28 13.27 -2.23 10.76
CA ASP A 28 14.47 -3.06 10.94
C ASP A 28 14.10 -4.37 11.68
N THR A 29 12.85 -4.77 11.55
CA THR A 29 12.40 -6.13 11.80
C THR A 29 12.80 -6.92 10.57
N VAL A 30 14.00 -7.49 10.58
CA VAL A 30 14.31 -8.62 9.70
C VAL A 30 13.19 -9.63 9.93
N SER A 31 12.28 -9.73 8.96
CA SER A 31 11.25 -10.75 8.97
C SER A 31 11.95 -12.10 9.14
N ARG A 32 11.41 -12.99 9.97
CA ARG A 32 11.94 -14.37 10.10
C ARG A 32 12.02 -15.11 8.76
N TYR A 33 11.31 -14.61 7.76
CA TYR A 33 11.21 -15.17 6.42
C TYR A 33 12.07 -14.43 5.37
N GLY A 34 12.75 -13.34 5.72
CA GLY A 34 13.55 -12.53 4.80
C GLY A 34 12.80 -11.33 4.19
N GLU A 35 13.48 -10.58 3.32
CA GLU A 35 12.91 -9.43 2.62
C GLU A 35 11.81 -9.85 1.64
N LEU A 36 10.84 -8.96 1.40
CA LEU A 36 9.81 -9.20 0.40
C LEU A 36 10.38 -9.03 -1.01
N VAL A 37 10.12 -9.98 -1.89
CA VAL A 37 10.45 -9.92 -3.32
C VAL A 37 9.21 -9.42 -4.07
N PRO A 38 9.34 -8.38 -4.91
CA PRO A 38 8.23 -7.89 -5.72
C PRO A 38 7.61 -8.98 -6.59
N ASP A 39 6.30 -9.14 -6.53
CA ASP A 39 5.55 -10.04 -7.41
C ASP A 39 5.42 -9.43 -8.81
N PRO A 40 5.89 -10.10 -9.89
CA PRO A 40 5.68 -9.64 -11.25
C PRO A 40 4.20 -9.46 -11.63
N GLY A 41 3.30 -10.21 -10.98
CA GLY A 41 1.86 -10.08 -11.13
C GLY A 41 1.24 -8.91 -10.37
N GLY A 42 2.00 -8.26 -9.48
CA GLY A 42 1.54 -7.13 -8.66
C GLY A 42 0.41 -7.47 -7.70
N ILE A 43 0.24 -8.74 -7.32
CA ILE A 43 -0.82 -9.20 -6.44
C ILE A 43 -0.35 -9.21 -4.98
N MET A 44 0.79 -9.86 -4.70
CA MET A 44 1.32 -9.98 -3.34
C MET A 44 2.83 -10.24 -3.35
N ASP A 45 3.61 -9.31 -2.82
CA ASP A 45 5.05 -9.50 -2.61
C ASP A 45 5.28 -10.53 -1.50
N LEU A 46 6.17 -11.49 -1.74
CA LEU A 46 6.45 -12.59 -0.82
C LEU A 46 7.95 -12.76 -0.60
N PRO A 47 8.38 -13.28 0.57
CA PRO A 47 9.78 -13.62 0.76
C PRO A 47 10.24 -14.77 -0.15
N PRO A 48 11.55 -14.94 -0.36
CA PRO A 48 12.10 -16.04 -1.14
C PRO A 48 11.62 -17.40 -0.63
N GLY A 49 11.24 -18.30 -1.56
CA GLY A 49 10.78 -19.65 -1.24
C GLY A 49 9.29 -19.77 -0.91
N PHE A 50 8.54 -18.67 -0.85
CA PHE A 50 7.08 -18.67 -0.70
C PHE A 50 6.37 -18.54 -2.05
N SER A 51 5.13 -19.03 -2.12
CA SER A 51 4.26 -18.89 -3.29
C SER A 51 2.83 -18.56 -2.87
N CYS A 52 2.18 -17.65 -3.59
CA CYS A 52 0.74 -17.41 -3.46
C CYS A 52 -0.02 -18.04 -4.63
N ARG A 53 -1.26 -18.44 -4.38
CA ARG A 53 -2.21 -18.83 -5.42
C ARG A 53 -3.53 -18.11 -5.19
N VAL A 54 -4.05 -17.47 -6.24
CA VAL A 54 -5.39 -16.87 -6.22
C VAL A 54 -6.42 -18.01 -6.26
N ILE A 55 -7.29 -18.06 -5.26
CA ILE A 55 -8.33 -19.11 -5.14
C ILE A 55 -9.72 -18.66 -5.60
N SER A 56 -9.96 -17.35 -5.73
CA SER A 56 -11.24 -16.78 -6.16
C SER A 56 -11.02 -15.35 -6.67
N ARG A 57 -11.71 -14.97 -7.75
CA ARG A 57 -11.79 -13.58 -8.21
C ARG A 57 -13.24 -13.15 -8.36
N ARG A 58 -13.52 -11.89 -8.02
CA ARG A 58 -14.84 -11.29 -8.25
C ARG A 58 -15.23 -11.46 -9.71
N GLY A 59 -16.47 -11.92 -9.94
CA GLY A 59 -17.02 -12.08 -11.28
C GLY A 59 -16.69 -13.41 -11.95
N ASP A 60 -15.87 -14.27 -11.34
CA ASP A 60 -15.68 -15.63 -11.83
C ASP A 60 -16.97 -16.44 -11.66
N LEU A 61 -17.29 -17.29 -12.64
CA LEU A 61 -18.45 -18.18 -12.57
C LEU A 61 -18.21 -19.26 -11.51
N MET A 62 -19.16 -19.37 -10.58
CA MET A 62 -19.21 -20.40 -9.56
C MET A 62 -19.92 -21.66 -10.10
N SER A 63 -19.75 -22.79 -9.41
CA SER A 63 -20.33 -24.07 -9.83
C SER A 63 -21.87 -24.10 -9.77
N ASP A 64 -22.48 -23.19 -9.04
CA ASP A 64 -23.94 -23.00 -8.96
C ASP A 64 -24.49 -22.09 -10.08
N GLY A 65 -23.63 -21.62 -10.99
CA GLY A 65 -24.00 -20.75 -12.11
C GLY A 65 -24.08 -19.27 -11.75
N TYR A 66 -23.84 -18.87 -10.50
CA TYR A 66 -23.76 -17.47 -10.11
C TYR A 66 -22.34 -16.92 -10.25
N LEU A 67 -22.20 -15.59 -10.22
CA LEU A 67 -20.90 -14.93 -10.25
C LEU A 67 -20.37 -14.72 -8.82
N THR A 68 -19.07 -14.87 -8.66
CA THR A 68 -18.38 -14.62 -7.40
C THR A 68 -18.59 -13.16 -6.95
N PRO A 69 -19.11 -12.91 -5.74
CA PRO A 69 -19.38 -11.56 -5.26
C PRO A 69 -18.10 -10.79 -4.96
N ALA A 70 -18.24 -9.46 -4.81
CA ALA A 70 -17.14 -8.60 -4.40
C ALA A 70 -17.03 -8.53 -2.87
N LYS A 71 -15.86 -8.09 -2.38
CA LYS A 71 -15.62 -7.78 -0.96
C LYS A 71 -15.95 -8.96 -0.02
N PRO A 72 -15.35 -10.14 -0.23
CA PRO A 72 -15.44 -11.21 0.76
C PRO A 72 -14.81 -10.73 2.07
N ASP A 73 -15.43 -11.10 3.19
CA ASP A 73 -14.90 -10.91 4.54
C ASP A 73 -14.68 -12.30 5.16
N GLY A 74 -14.85 -12.45 6.48
CA GLY A 74 -14.65 -13.68 7.25
C GLY A 74 -14.90 -15.00 6.50
N MET A 75 -13.91 -15.90 6.58
CA MET A 75 -13.89 -17.20 5.91
C MET A 75 -13.63 -18.33 6.92
N ALA A 76 -14.10 -19.53 6.61
CA ALA A 76 -13.82 -20.74 7.37
C ALA A 76 -13.25 -21.81 6.44
N CYS A 77 -12.43 -22.71 6.99
CA CYS A 77 -11.93 -23.90 6.32
C CYS A 77 -12.41 -25.13 7.11
N PHE A 78 -12.93 -26.13 6.41
CA PHE A 78 -13.42 -27.36 6.99
C PHE A 78 -12.57 -28.53 6.48
N ALA A 79 -12.36 -29.55 7.32
CA ALA A 79 -11.74 -30.79 6.85
C ALA A 79 -12.63 -31.42 5.77
N GLY A 80 -11.99 -31.82 4.66
CA GLY A 80 -12.65 -32.50 3.54
C GLY A 80 -12.80 -33.99 3.74
#